data_AF-A0ABD6ALS1-F1
#
_entry.id   AF-A0ABD6ALS1-F1
#
_cell.length_a   1.000
_cell.length_b   1.000
_cell.length_c   1.000
_cell.angle_alpha   90.00
_cell.angle_beta   90.00
_cell.angle_gamma   90.00
#
_symmetry.space_group_name_H-M   'P 1'
#
loop_
_entity.id
_entity.type
_entity.pdbx_description
1 polymer ?
#
loop_
_entity_poly.entity_id
_entity_poly.type
_entity_poly.pdbx_seq_one_letter_code
_entity_poly.pdbx_strand_id
1 'polypeptide(L)'
;MATTADSEERFLEAGETPESPAARELLATVEAETDGPTRFTGDDGVERIGFSDAGDVWVLRYRGTPHAGEERFREEVAALAAAFASHRPDGASLRATSLHECMTGTWHVCADAAAAFGRGELDREAFVDGVWDTAETESNC
;
A
#
# COMPACT_ATOMS: atom_id res chain seq x y z
N MET A 1 -24.55 -26.44 -5.09
CA MET A 1 -23.61 -25.86 -4.11
C MET A 1 -22.97 -24.67 -4.80
N ALA A 2 -23.43 -23.48 -4.45
CA ALA A 2 -22.95 -22.16 -4.88
C ALA A 2 -23.34 -21.25 -3.69
N THR A 3 -22.47 -20.46 -3.10
CA THR A 3 -21.61 -19.43 -3.69
C THR A 3 -20.28 -19.40 -2.96
N THR A 4 -19.17 -19.44 -3.71
CA THR A 4 -17.91 -18.86 -3.26
C THR A 4 -18.24 -17.42 -2.90
N ALA A 5 -18.08 -17.04 -1.63
CA ALA A 5 -18.11 -15.64 -1.27
C ALA A 5 -16.98 -15.00 -2.08
N ASP A 6 -17.37 -14.30 -3.14
CA ASP A 6 -16.62 -13.19 -3.68
C ASP A 6 -16.43 -12.28 -2.47
N SER A 7 -15.28 -12.39 -1.81
CA SER A 7 -14.88 -11.43 -0.80
C SER A 7 -14.64 -10.16 -1.59
N GLU A 8 -15.72 -9.41 -1.85
CA GLU A 8 -15.68 -8.10 -2.50
C GLU A 8 -14.54 -7.32 -1.84
N GLU A 9 -13.57 -6.91 -2.65
CA GLU A 9 -12.46 -6.07 -2.21
C GLU A 9 -13.05 -4.82 -1.54
N ARG A 10 -13.16 -4.86 -0.20
CA ARG A 10 -13.75 -3.77 0.56
C ARG A 10 -12.67 -2.75 0.85
N PHE A 11 -12.78 -1.63 0.16
CA PHE A 11 -12.02 -0.43 0.49
C PHE A 11 -12.72 0.34 1.61
N LEU A 12 -11.96 0.90 2.53
CA LEU A 12 -12.49 1.71 3.64
C LEU A 12 -13.27 2.93 3.11
N GLU A 13 -14.38 3.29 3.74
CA GLU A 13 -15.08 4.54 3.42
C GLU A 13 -14.28 5.76 3.95
N ALA A 14 -14.55 6.96 3.42
CA ALA A 14 -13.93 8.18 3.94
C ALA A 14 -14.22 8.39 5.43
N GLY A 15 -13.16 8.47 6.25
CA GLY A 15 -13.27 8.59 7.72
C GLY A 15 -13.48 7.25 8.44
N GLU A 16 -13.56 6.14 7.71
CA GLU A 16 -13.58 4.80 8.28
C GLU A 16 -12.16 4.42 8.72
N THR A 17 -12.07 3.84 9.91
CA THR A 17 -10.81 3.34 10.47
C THR A 17 -10.78 1.82 10.34
N PRO A 18 -9.69 1.20 9.86
CA PRO A 18 -9.64 -0.24 9.75
C PRO A 18 -9.79 -0.90 11.13
N GLU A 19 -10.38 -2.09 11.18
CA GLU A 19 -10.61 -2.81 12.44
C GLU A 19 -9.28 -3.28 13.05
N SER A 20 -8.35 -3.69 12.18
CA SER A 20 -7.02 -4.17 12.55
C SER A 20 -6.14 -3.01 13.06
N PRO A 21 -5.58 -3.09 14.29
CA PRO A 21 -4.67 -2.06 14.79
C PRO A 21 -3.41 -1.94 13.93
N ALA A 22 -2.94 -3.04 13.35
CA ALA A 22 -1.84 -3.04 12.39
C ALA A 22 -2.14 -2.22 11.12
N ALA A 23 -3.35 -2.36 10.59
CA ALA A 23 -3.81 -1.60 9.44
C ALA A 23 -3.94 -0.11 9.77
N ARG A 24 -4.29 0.25 11.01
CA ARG A 24 -4.36 1.66 11.46
C ARG A 24 -2.99 2.33 11.45
N GLU A 25 -1.98 1.64 11.96
CA GLU A 25 -0.59 2.17 11.98
C GLU A 25 -0.04 2.37 10.56
N LEU A 26 -0.34 1.42 9.66
CA LEU A 26 0.03 1.56 8.26
C LEU A 26 -0.70 2.75 7.60
N LEU A 27 -2.01 2.88 7.81
CA LEU A 27 -2.79 3.99 7.27
C LEU A 27 -2.29 5.35 7.79
N ALA A 28 -1.95 5.46 9.07
CA ALA A 28 -1.36 6.67 9.64
C ALA A 28 -0.01 7.03 8.99
N THR A 29 0.80 6.03 8.63
CA THR A 29 2.05 6.28 7.90
C THR A 29 1.77 6.78 6.48
N VAL A 30 0.78 6.21 5.79
CA VAL A 30 0.36 6.69 4.46
C VAL A 30 -0.07 8.15 4.53
N GLU A 31 -0.87 8.52 5.51
CA GLU A 31 -1.29 9.92 5.72
C GLU A 31 -0.13 10.86 6.03
N ALA A 32 0.95 10.39 6.65
CA ALA A 32 2.11 11.20 6.98
C ALA A 32 3.09 11.38 5.80
N GLU A 33 3.26 10.34 4.97
CA GLU A 33 4.29 10.31 3.92
C GLU A 33 3.81 10.81 2.56
N THR A 34 2.49 10.84 2.36
CA THR A 34 1.86 11.12 1.06
C THR A 34 0.91 12.31 1.15
N ASP A 35 0.31 12.75 0.04
CA ASP A 35 -0.81 13.72 0.08
C ASP A 35 -2.13 13.09 0.59
N GLY A 36 -2.01 11.92 1.21
CA GLY A 36 -3.08 11.13 1.79
C GLY A 36 -3.54 9.99 0.90
N PRO A 37 -4.40 9.09 1.44
CA PRO A 37 -5.05 8.08 0.64
C PRO A 37 -5.88 8.74 -0.48
N THR A 38 -5.86 8.12 -1.65
CA THR A 38 -6.73 8.52 -2.76
C THR A 38 -8.17 8.31 -2.33
N ARG A 39 -8.97 9.37 -2.46
CA ARG A 39 -10.42 9.27 -2.45
C ARG A 39 -10.85 8.68 -3.79
N PHE A 40 -11.12 7.39 -3.84
CA PHE A 40 -11.81 6.78 -4.98
C PHE A 40 -13.27 7.11 -4.88
N THR A 41 -13.89 7.56 -5.95
CA THR A 41 -15.34 7.47 -6.06
C THR A 41 -15.64 6.10 -6.62
N GLY A 42 -16.13 5.16 -5.80
CA GLY A 42 -16.57 3.87 -6.37
C GLY A 42 -17.90 4.04 -7.12
N ASP A 43 -18.39 2.96 -7.72
CA ASP A 43 -19.51 2.98 -8.68
C ASP A 43 -20.82 3.59 -8.15
N ASP A 44 -20.98 3.68 -6.83
CA ASP A 44 -22.11 4.29 -6.12
C ASP A 44 -21.96 5.79 -5.82
N GLY A 45 -20.84 6.41 -6.21
CA GLY A 45 -20.57 7.83 -5.92
C GLY A 45 -19.94 8.08 -4.54
N VAL A 46 -19.62 7.04 -3.77
CA VAL A 46 -19.04 7.17 -2.42
C VAL A 46 -17.51 7.29 -2.50
N GLU A 47 -16.99 8.33 -1.83
CA GLU A 47 -15.55 8.52 -1.59
C GLU A 47 -15.02 7.40 -0.67
N ARG A 48 -14.08 6.61 -1.17
CA ARG A 48 -13.41 5.48 -0.51
C ARG A 48 -11.93 5.76 -0.37
N ILE A 49 -11.37 5.38 0.77
CA ILE A 49 -9.95 5.25 1.05
C ILE A 49 -9.47 3.92 0.47
N GLY A 50 -8.47 3.94 -0.40
CA GLY A 50 -7.92 2.72 -1.00
C GLY A 50 -7.11 1.88 -0.01
N PHE A 51 -7.77 1.22 0.94
CA PHE A 51 -7.15 0.22 1.80
C PHE A 51 -8.09 -0.97 1.98
N SER A 52 -7.61 -2.16 1.65
CA SER A 52 -8.30 -3.44 1.89
C SER A 52 -7.34 -4.39 2.58
N ASP A 53 -7.70 -4.91 3.75
CA ASP A 53 -6.99 -5.99 4.45
C ASP A 53 -7.71 -7.33 4.35
N ALA A 54 -8.63 -7.48 3.39
CA ALA A 54 -9.38 -8.71 3.18
C ALA A 54 -8.44 -9.85 2.70
N GLY A 55 -8.13 -10.77 3.62
CA GLY A 55 -7.32 -11.95 3.32
C GLY A 55 -5.80 -11.72 3.49
N ASP A 56 -5.00 -12.51 2.79
CA ASP A 56 -3.54 -12.50 2.96
C ASP A 56 -2.83 -11.39 2.16
N VAL A 57 -3.56 -10.57 1.39
CA VAL A 57 -2.98 -9.48 0.59
C VAL A 57 -3.67 -8.18 0.96
N TRP A 58 -2.89 -7.25 1.49
CA TRP A 58 -3.31 -5.89 1.74
C TRP A 58 -3.18 -5.08 0.46
N VAL A 59 -4.23 -4.36 0.10
CA VAL A 59 -4.23 -3.48 -1.07
C VAL A 59 -4.25 -2.04 -0.59
N LEU A 60 -3.25 -1.26 -1.02
CA LEU A 60 -3.14 0.16 -0.73
C LEU A 60 -3.20 0.95 -2.03
N ARG A 61 -3.99 2.02 -2.06
CA ARG A 61 -3.96 3.00 -3.15
C ARG A 61 -4.00 4.40 -2.57
N TYR A 62 -3.08 5.26 -3.00
CA TYR A 62 -2.83 6.55 -2.37
C TYR A 62 -2.43 7.63 -3.39
N ARG A 63 -2.51 8.91 -2.99
CA ARG A 63 -2.09 10.03 -3.84
C ARG A 63 -0.63 10.35 -3.51
N GLY A 64 0.26 10.00 -4.41
CA GLY A 64 1.67 10.36 -4.25
C GLY A 64 1.88 11.87 -4.43
N THR A 65 2.95 12.39 -3.84
CA THR A 65 3.24 13.84 -3.84
C THR A 65 3.50 14.37 -5.28
N PRO A 66 2.84 15.45 -5.74
CA PRO A 66 2.80 15.89 -7.15
C PRO A 66 4.11 16.44 -7.74
N HIS A 67 5.20 16.54 -6.95
CA HIS A 67 6.48 17.11 -7.39
C HIS A 67 7.68 16.17 -7.17
N ALA A 68 7.42 14.87 -7.00
CA ALA A 68 8.36 13.94 -6.41
C ALA A 68 9.52 13.50 -7.34
N GLY A 69 9.27 13.17 -8.61
CA GLY A 69 10.27 12.45 -9.41
C GLY A 69 10.62 11.07 -8.83
N GLU A 70 11.49 10.33 -9.51
CA GLU A 70 11.79 8.92 -9.19
C GLU A 70 12.40 8.73 -7.78
N GLU A 71 13.34 9.61 -7.39
CA GLU A 71 14.01 9.52 -6.09
C GLU A 71 13.02 9.64 -4.92
N ARG A 72 12.10 10.62 -4.98
CA ARG A 72 11.11 10.81 -3.92
C ARG A 72 10.05 9.71 -3.93
N PHE A 73 9.70 9.17 -5.11
CA PHE A 73 8.84 7.98 -5.19
C PHE A 73 9.50 6.78 -4.51
N ARG A 74 10.82 6.59 -4.70
CA ARG A 74 11.56 5.53 -4.00
C ARG A 74 11.62 5.74 -2.49
N GLU A 75 11.80 6.97 -2.01
CA GLU A 75 11.73 7.28 -0.57
C GLU A 75 10.37 6.96 0.03
N GLU A 76 9.29 7.31 -0.69
CA GLU A 76 7.91 7.02 -0.30
C GLU A 76 7.68 5.49 -0.22
N VAL A 77 8.03 4.75 -1.27
CA VAL A 77 8.00 3.28 -1.28
C VAL A 77 8.77 2.72 -0.09
N ALA A 78 9.96 3.25 0.20
CA ALA A 78 10.79 2.79 1.30
C ALA A 78 10.14 3.00 2.68
N ALA A 79 9.51 4.16 2.90
CA ALA A 79 8.81 4.46 4.15
C ALA A 79 7.59 3.55 4.33
N LEU A 80 6.77 3.42 3.29
CA LEU A 80 5.54 2.63 3.33
C LEU A 80 5.81 1.13 3.44
N ALA A 81 6.82 0.62 2.71
CA ALA A 81 7.21 -0.79 2.80
C ALA A 81 7.75 -1.15 4.20
N ALA A 82 8.56 -0.28 4.81
CA ALA A 82 9.09 -0.51 6.15
C ALA A 82 7.99 -0.46 7.23
N ALA A 83 7.03 0.47 7.10
CA ALA A 83 5.87 0.53 7.98
C ALA A 83 4.99 -0.72 7.83
N PHE A 84 4.71 -1.15 6.60
CA PHE A 84 3.99 -2.41 6.37
C PHE A 84 4.70 -3.58 7.03
N ALA A 85 6.01 -3.73 6.83
CA ALA A 85 6.77 -4.84 7.41
C ALA A 85 6.77 -4.84 8.96
N SER A 86 6.66 -3.66 9.58
CA SER A 86 6.64 -3.50 11.04
C SER A 86 5.29 -3.80 11.69
N HIS A 87 4.20 -3.55 10.96
CA HIS A 87 2.85 -3.62 11.52
C HIS A 87 2.04 -4.83 11.03
N ARG A 88 2.33 -5.36 9.85
CA ARG A 88 1.61 -6.47 9.22
C ARG A 88 1.34 -7.67 10.14
N PRO A 89 0.24 -8.40 9.93
CA PRO A 89 0.11 -9.76 10.44
C PRO A 89 1.06 -10.72 9.71
N ASP A 90 1.36 -11.84 10.35
CA ASP A 90 2.15 -12.91 9.75
C ASP A 90 1.49 -13.43 8.47
N GLY A 91 2.29 -13.70 7.44
CA GLY A 91 1.80 -14.22 6.15
C GLY A 91 1.17 -13.19 5.19
N ALA A 92 0.84 -11.97 5.64
CA ALA A 92 0.28 -10.95 4.74
C ALA A 92 1.22 -10.55 3.58
N SER A 93 0.74 -9.95 2.51
CA SER A 93 1.56 -9.27 1.49
C SER A 93 0.97 -7.89 1.25
N LEU A 94 1.71 -6.99 0.61
CA LEU A 94 1.20 -5.67 0.24
C LEU A 94 1.24 -5.51 -1.27
N ARG A 95 0.15 -5.00 -1.84
CA ARG A 95 0.11 -4.44 -3.18
C ARG A 95 -0.27 -2.97 -3.06
N ALA A 96 0.56 -2.09 -3.59
CA ALA A 96 0.37 -0.66 -3.47
C ALA A 96 0.30 0.03 -4.83
N THR A 97 -0.49 1.10 -4.92
CA THR A 97 -0.63 1.93 -6.12
C THR A 97 -0.58 3.41 -5.74
N SER A 98 0.46 4.10 -6.18
CA SER A 98 0.56 5.56 -6.15
C SER A 98 -0.11 6.15 -7.38
N LEU A 99 -0.99 7.13 -7.19
CA LEU A 99 -1.59 7.93 -8.25
C LEU A 99 -1.04 9.36 -8.20
N HIS A 100 -0.28 9.75 -9.23
CA HIS A 100 0.12 11.12 -9.53
C HIS A 100 -0.66 11.66 -10.73
N GLU A 101 -0.65 12.98 -10.92
CA GLU A 101 -1.37 13.65 -12.01
C GLU A 101 -1.00 13.12 -13.41
N CYS A 102 0.27 12.74 -13.61
CA CYS A 102 0.77 12.23 -14.89
C CYS A 102 1.40 10.82 -14.80
N MET A 103 1.39 10.18 -13.64
CA MET A 103 2.07 8.90 -13.45
C MET A 103 1.27 8.00 -12.50
N THR A 104 1.23 6.71 -12.79
CA THR A 104 0.82 5.68 -11.84
C THR A 104 2.01 4.80 -11.51
N GLY A 105 2.27 4.60 -10.23
CA GLY A 105 3.30 3.70 -9.74
C GLY A 105 2.68 2.52 -9.02
N THR A 106 2.99 1.29 -9.40
CA THR A 106 2.57 0.08 -8.66
C THR A 106 3.77 -0.65 -8.11
N TRP A 107 3.69 -1.11 -6.87
CA TRP A 107 4.79 -1.84 -6.21
C TRP A 107 4.20 -2.86 -5.24
N HIS A 108 5.00 -3.86 -4.84
CA HIS A 108 4.55 -4.90 -3.93
C HIS A 108 5.59 -5.29 -2.88
N VAL A 109 5.11 -5.81 -1.75
CA VAL A 109 5.94 -6.40 -0.71
C VAL A 109 5.48 -7.83 -0.47
N CYS A 110 6.36 -8.78 -0.78
CA CYS A 110 6.13 -10.20 -0.50
C CYS A 110 6.17 -10.50 1.00
N ALA A 111 5.36 -11.48 1.42
CA ALA A 111 5.31 -11.94 2.81
C ALA A 111 6.68 -12.31 3.39
N ASP A 112 7.44 -13.11 2.66
CA ASP A 112 8.75 -13.61 3.10
C ASP A 112 9.78 -12.49 3.24
N ALA A 113 9.79 -11.54 2.31
CA ALA A 113 10.71 -10.40 2.33
C ALA A 113 10.43 -9.49 3.53
N ALA A 114 9.16 -9.19 3.80
CA ALA A 114 8.79 -8.42 4.98
C ALA A 114 9.11 -9.15 6.29
N ALA A 115 8.91 -10.47 6.32
CA ALA A 115 9.24 -11.28 7.48
C ALA A 115 10.76 -11.35 7.73
N ALA A 116 11.57 -11.48 6.68
CA ALA A 116 13.03 -11.44 6.77
C ALA A 116 13.53 -10.08 7.28
N PHE A 117 12.95 -8.98 6.78
CA PHE A 117 13.23 -7.63 7.28
C PHE A 117 12.85 -7.47 8.75
N GLY A 118 11.66 -7.92 9.15
CA GLY A 118 11.20 -7.87 10.55
C GLY A 118 12.05 -8.70 11.52
N ARG A 119 12.65 -9.80 11.05
CA ARG A 119 13.63 -10.60 11.81
C ARG A 119 15.05 -10.04 11.81
N GLY A 120 15.31 -8.99 11.02
CA GLY A 120 16.65 -8.41 10.85
C GLY A 120 17.59 -9.26 9.98
N GLU A 121 17.05 -10.20 9.20
CA GLU A 121 17.80 -11.04 8.25
C GLU A 121 18.08 -10.31 6.94
N LEU A 122 17.26 -9.29 6.64
CA LEU A 122 17.39 -8.39 5.51
C LEU A 122 17.54 -6.97 6.04
N ASP A 123 18.60 -6.25 5.66
CA ASP A 123 18.76 -4.86 6.03
C ASP A 123 17.81 -3.94 5.24
N ARG A 124 17.70 -2.69 5.68
CA ARG A 124 16.76 -1.73 5.09
C ARG A 124 17.05 -1.45 3.62
N GLU A 125 18.32 -1.34 3.23
CA GLU A 125 18.69 -1.04 1.85
C GLU A 125 18.32 -2.22 0.95
N ALA A 126 18.75 -3.43 1.31
CA ALA A 126 18.42 -4.64 0.56
C ALA A 126 16.91 -4.92 0.48
N PHE A 127 16.16 -4.62 1.55
CA PHE A 127 14.71 -4.73 1.55
C PHE A 127 14.04 -3.74 0.60
N VAL A 128 14.42 -2.46 0.68
CA VAL A 128 13.88 -1.41 -0.19
C VAL A 128 14.23 -1.66 -1.64
N ASP A 129 15.46 -2.11 -1.93
CA ASP A 129 15.88 -2.45 -3.28
C ASP A 129 15.07 -3.61 -3.85
N GLY A 130 14.81 -4.64 -3.03
CA GLY A 130 13.95 -5.75 -3.40
C GLY A 130 12.51 -5.33 -3.69
N VAL A 131 11.96 -4.39 -2.93
CA VAL A 131 10.61 -3.82 -3.19
C VAL A 131 10.64 -2.94 -4.43
N TRP A 132 11.69 -2.14 -4.63
CA TRP A 132 11.83 -1.25 -5.77
C TRP A 132 12.00 -2.00 -7.10
N ASP A 133 12.63 -3.17 -7.10
CA ASP A 133 12.70 -4.05 -8.28
C ASP A 133 11.30 -4.47 -8.79
N THR A 134 10.30 -4.40 -7.91
CA THR A 134 8.90 -4.67 -8.24
C THR A 134 8.10 -3.47 -8.72
N ALA A 135 8.70 -2.27 -8.63
CA ALA A 135 8.02 -1.03 -8.94
C ALA A 135 7.88 -0.86 -10.45
N GLU A 136 6.65 -0.72 -10.91
CA GLU A 136 6.30 -0.37 -12.29
C GLU A 136 5.75 1.04 -12.30
N THR A 137 6.23 1.88 -13.24
CA THR A 137 5.72 3.24 -13.43
C THR A 137 5.16 3.40 -14.84
N GLU A 138 3.95 3.93 -14.91
CA GLU A 138 3.22 4.18 -16.16
C GLU A 138 2.94 5.67 -16.30
N SER A 139 3.25 6.25 -17.47
CA SER A 139 2.89 7.63 -17.79
C SER A 139 1.43 7.67 -18.26
N ASN A 140 0.62 8.49 -17.60
CA ASN A 140 -0.78 8.74 -17.98
C ASN A 140 -0.96 10.03 -18.80
N CYS A 141 0.15 10.72 -19.02
CA CYS A 141 0.37 11.83 -19.94
C CYS A 141 1.24 11.30 -21.12
#